data_AF-A0A165ZSX4-F1
#
_entry.id   AF-A0A165ZSX4-F1
#
_cell.length_a   1.000
_cell.length_b   1.000
_cell.length_c   1.000
_cell.angle_alpha   90.00
_cell.angle_beta   90.00
_cell.angle_gamma   90.00
#
_symmetry.space_group_name_H-M   'P 1'
#
loop_
_entity.id
_entity.type
_entity.pdbx_description
1 polymer ?
#
loop_
_entity_poly.entity_id
_entity_poly.type
_entity_poly.pdbx_seq_one_letter_code
_entity_poly.pdbx_strand_id
1 'polypeptide(L)' 'WRQHAVQFPHLSRFARDILSIPGSAVAVERIFSSGRNVITIRRSRLKPETISALMLL' A
#
# COMPACT_ATOMS: atom_id res chain seq x y z
N TRP A 1 -8.37 9.13 16.61
CA TRP A 1 -8.23 7.96 17.51
C TRP A 1 -6.93 7.92 18.31
N ARG A 2 -5.77 8.31 17.75
CA ARG A 2 -4.48 8.25 18.48
C ARG A 2 -4.44 9.08 19.77
N GLN A 3 -4.94 10.32 19.74
CA GLN A 3 -4.99 11.19 20.94
C GLN A 3 -5.96 10.67 22.02
N HIS A 4 -7.01 9.96 21.63
CA HIS A 4 -8.01 9.39 22.56
C HIS A 4 -7.76 7.91 22.88
N ALA A 5 -6.59 7.36 22.49
CA ALA A 5 -6.31 5.94 22.64
C ALA A 5 -6.20 5.50 24.11
N VAL A 6 -5.74 6.41 25.00
CA VAL A 6 -5.66 6.15 26.45
C VAL A 6 -7.05 6.09 27.08
N GLN A 7 -7.97 6.94 26.62
CA GLN A 7 -9.33 7.04 27.15
C GLN A 7 -10.25 5.96 26.59
N PHE A 8 -10.01 5.52 25.34
CA PHE A 8 -10.77 4.47 24.66
C PHE A 8 -9.84 3.45 23.98
N PRO A 9 -9.19 2.55 24.75
CA PRO A 9 -8.17 1.65 24.21
C PRO A 9 -8.74 0.62 23.22
N HIS A 10 -9.96 0.11 23.46
CA HIS A 10 -10.59 -0.85 22.56
C HIS A 10 -11.13 -0.18 21.29
N LEU A 11 -11.80 0.96 21.42
CA LEU A 11 -12.39 1.68 20.30
C LEU A 11 -11.31 2.29 19.38
N SER A 12 -10.20 2.77 19.96
CA SER A 12 -9.10 3.30 19.17
C SER A 12 -8.38 2.22 18.35
N ARG A 13 -8.31 0.98 18.85
CA ARG A 13 -7.83 -0.18 18.08
C ARG A 13 -8.77 -0.51 16.94
N PHE A 14 -10.06 -0.67 17.23
CA PHE A 14 -11.09 -0.97 16.23
C PHE A 14 -11.13 0.09 15.11
N ALA A 15 -11.10 1.37 15.49
CA ALA A 15 -11.11 2.44 14.53
C ALA A 15 -9.83 2.53 13.70
N ARG A 16 -8.68 2.13 14.25
CA ARG A 16 -7.45 2.00 13.44
C ARG A 16 -7.61 0.90 12.40
N ASP A 17 -8.19 -0.23 12.77
CA ASP A 17 -8.37 -1.35 11.86
C ASP A 17 -9.33 -0.96 10.72
N ILE A 18 -10.47 -0.33 11.03
CA ILE A 18 -11.44 0.13 10.02
C ILE A 18 -10.91 1.28 9.16
N LEU A 19 -10.34 2.32 9.76
CA LEU A 19 -9.89 3.50 9.02
C LEU A 19 -8.59 3.26 8.23
N SER A 20 -7.89 2.15 8.49
CA SER A 20 -6.74 1.74 7.68
C SER A 20 -7.14 1.14 6.34
N ILE A 21 -8.41 0.74 6.18
CA ILE A 21 -8.92 0.22 4.92
C ILE A 21 -9.02 1.39 3.93
N PRO A 22 -8.26 1.35 2.82
CA PRO A 22 -8.34 2.41 1.82
C PRO A 22 -9.75 2.40 1.20
N GLY A 23 -10.40 3.56 1.17
CA GLY A 23 -11.76 3.71 0.59
C GLY A 23 -11.82 3.52 -0.93
N SER A 24 -10.67 3.35 -1.59
CA SER A 24 -10.57 3.10 -3.02
C SER A 24 -9.27 2.39 -3.38
N ALA A 25 -9.28 1.61 -4.47
CA ALA A 25 -8.11 0.94 -5.02
C ALA A 25 -7.09 1.91 -5.68
N VAL A 26 -7.40 3.21 -5.77
CA VAL A 26 -6.56 4.23 -6.44
C VAL A 26 -5.10 4.25 -5.95
N ALA A 27 -4.86 3.98 -4.66
CA ALA A 27 -3.49 3.90 -4.14
C ALA A 27 -2.71 2.72 -4.74
N VAL A 28 -3.36 1.58 -4.88
CA VAL A 28 -2.81 0.35 -5.47
C VAL A 28 -2.65 0.52 -6.98
N GLU A 29 -3.63 1.11 -7.66
CA GLU A 29 -3.54 1.43 -9.10
C GLU A 29 -2.41 2.40 -9.42
N ARG A 30 -2.14 3.38 -8.54
CA ARG A 30 -1.00 4.30 -8.71
C ARG A 30 0.34 3.55 -8.63
N ILE A 31 0.48 2.61 -7.70
CA ILE A 31 1.68 1.75 -7.59
C ILE A 31 1.83 0.88 -8.85
N PHE A 32 0.74 0.27 -9.32
CA PHE A 32 0.76 -0.52 -10.55
C PHE A 32 1.02 0.29 -11.82
N SER A 33 0.50 1.52 -11.91
CA SER A 33 0.75 2.43 -13.03
C SER A 33 2.21 2.88 -13.06
N SER A 34 2.78 3.23 -11.90
CA SER A 34 4.21 3.53 -11.76
C SER A 34 5.08 2.31 -12.08
N GLY A 35 4.70 1.14 -11.58
CA GLY A 35 5.35 -0.13 -11.85
C GLY A 35 5.27 -0.55 -13.31
N ARG A 36 4.17 -0.25 -14.02
CA ARG A 36 4.05 -0.44 -15.47
C ARG A 36 5.12 0.37 -16.21
N ASN A 37 5.45 1.58 -15.74
CA ASN A 37 6.54 2.36 -16.31
C ASN A 37 7.92 1.68 -16.11
N VAL A 38 8.15 1.10 -14.94
CA VAL A 38 9.38 0.33 -14.63
C VAL A 38 9.47 -0.97 -15.44
N ILE A 39 8.36 -1.68 -15.59
CA ILE A 39 8.25 -2.96 -16.31
C ILE A 39 8.33 -2.77 -17.83
N THR A 40 7.63 -1.77 -18.37
CA THR A 40 7.44 -1.61 -19.82
C THR A 40 8.54 -0.79 -20.49
N ILE A 41 9.15 0.21 -19.82
CA ILE A 41 10.11 1.13 -20.49
C ILE A 41 11.56 0.69 -20.32
N ARG A 42 11.95 0.06 -19.19
CA ARG A 42 13.38 -0.14 -18.89
C ARG A 42 13.87 -1.58 -18.90
N ARG A 43 13.03 -2.60 -18.68
CA ARG A 43 13.56 -3.97 -18.49
C ARG A 43 12.58 -5.11 -18.84
N SER A 44 12.38 -5.35 -20.13
CA SER A 44 11.83 -6.61 -20.68
C SER A 44 12.70 -7.87 -20.38
N ARG A 45 13.76 -7.75 -19.57
CA ARG A 45 14.67 -8.83 -19.14
C ARG A 45 14.74 -9.04 -17.61
N LEU A 46 13.97 -8.31 -16.80
CA LEU A 46 13.92 -8.60 -15.36
C LEU A 46 13.15 -9.87 -15.10
N LYS A 47 13.66 -10.66 -14.14
CA LYS A 47 12.89 -11.78 -13.61
C LYS A 47 11.72 -11.26 -12.74
N PRO A 48 10.59 -11.98 -12.70
CA PRO A 48 9.40 -11.59 -11.92
C PRO A 48 9.71 -11.27 -10.46
N GLU A 49 10.67 -11.98 -9.86
CA GLU A 49 11.05 -11.80 -8.46
C GLU A 49 11.66 -10.42 -8.20
N THR A 50 12.47 -9.92 -9.15
CA THR A 50 13.08 -8.59 -9.04
C THR A 50 12.06 -7.48 -9.23
N ILE A 51 11.04 -7.70 -10.06
CA ILE A 51 9.93 -6.74 -10.26
C ILE A 51 9.10 -6.63 -8.97
N SER A 52 8.77 -7.77 -8.37
CA SER A 52 8.03 -7.81 -7.09
C SER A 52 8.80 -7.08 -5.98
N ALA A 53 10.11 -7.34 -5.86
CA ALA A 53 10.97 -6.65 -4.90
C ALA A 53 11.01 -5.13 -5.12
N LEU A 54 11.00 -4.66 -6.38
CA LEU A 54 10.98 -3.23 -6.71
C LEU A 54 9.62 -2.55 -6.48
N MET A 55 8.52 -3.30 -6.53
CA MET A 55 7.17 -2.78 -6.26
C MET A 55 6.85 -2.71 -4.76
N LEU A 56 7.53 -3.52 -3.95
CA LEU A 56 7.35 -3.61 -2.50
C LEU A 56 8.33 -2.74 -1.70
N LEU A 57 9.30 -2.10 -2.37
CA LEU A 57 10.30 -1.19 -1.81
C LEU A 57 9.77 0.26 -1.80
#